data_AF-A0A3D1AGF9-F1
#
_entry.id   AF-A0A3D1AGF9-F1
#
_cell.length_a   1.000
_cell.length_b   1.000
_cell.length_c   1.000
_cell.angle_alpha   90.00
_cell.angle_beta   90.00
_cell.angle_gamma   90.00
#
_symmetry.space_group_name_H-M   'P 1'
#
loop_
_entity.id
_entity.type
_entity.pdbx_description
1 polymer ?
#
loop_
_entity_poly.entity_id
_entity_poly.type
_entity_poly.pdbx_seq_one_letter_code
_entity_poly.pdbx_strand_id
1 'polypeptide(L)'
;MRVRNKNILFFILLWLILSVFLQSVYKFHFYHIEQYQLFLFDNDYVFSTLKKAGGLSLLLYEFLAQFFIYPYAGALITSTLLTVTGFLIHIILRRIDKDSTFVYLWSLLPVFSLLFIQLDFNYFMQGTIAYLMALLLLYAYWKLGNIRWRLGYAVLAAFFLFWWGGSVAVLFVLSVFVKELCSAPSRSYLFLIPCAEVFLLACLSVRYAFVGEYRFAVLPDMYYQKSLIPSGLLLYSSWILLPLGMIATYLLRSKKTGSGKKRYAGIVMQVILAGFAFFYGVKMYGDQRSIRFKEMEYYCRNKQFDQIIEMNKGDVSNYLYLCFLNLSLAEKGELADKMFTFDQKGPQSLFIPMSNSHMSSMLLCDIYYTIGHTGAAMNMAFEANIGSPGHRTGRMLQRLIET
;
A
#
# COMPACT_ATOMS: atom_id res chain seq x y z
N MET A 1 22.37 13.79 -23.81
CA MET A 1 21.42 14.69 -23.13
C MET A 1 19.95 14.48 -23.55
N ARG A 2 19.58 14.52 -24.84
CA ARG A 2 18.16 14.43 -25.31
C ARG A 2 17.35 13.23 -24.80
N VAL A 3 17.95 12.04 -24.64
CA VAL A 3 17.21 10.83 -24.18
C VAL A 3 16.87 10.88 -22.69
N ARG A 4 17.72 11.51 -21.86
CA ARG A 4 17.50 11.63 -20.41
C ARG A 4 16.29 12.51 -20.11
N ASN A 5 16.13 13.60 -20.86
CA ASN A 5 15.01 14.54 -20.69
C ASN A 5 13.66 13.92 -21.08
N LYS A 6 13.61 13.06 -22.12
CA LYS A 6 12.38 12.37 -22.52
C LYS A 6 11.86 11.40 -21.46
N ASN A 7 12.76 10.70 -20.77
CA ASN A 7 12.39 9.80 -19.68
C ASN A 7 11.80 10.56 -18.50
N ILE A 8 12.46 11.65 -18.10
CA ILE A 8 12.01 12.48 -16.98
C ILE A 8 10.63 13.04 -17.29
N LEU A 9 10.42 13.56 -18.50
CA LEU A 9 9.11 14.06 -18.94
C LEU A 9 8.03 12.97 -18.88
N PHE A 10 8.33 11.74 -19.32
CA PHE A 10 7.39 10.63 -19.25
C PHE A 10 6.96 10.33 -17.81
N PHE A 11 7.90 10.25 -16.86
CA PHE A 11 7.57 9.99 -15.46
C PHE A 11 6.87 11.18 -14.77
N ILE A 12 7.14 12.42 -15.19
CA ILE A 12 6.40 13.61 -14.72
C ILE A 12 4.94 13.54 -15.21
N LEU A 13 4.72 13.21 -16.49
CA LEU A 13 3.37 13.05 -17.03
C LEU A 13 2.63 11.90 -16.34
N LEU A 14 3.31 10.77 -16.13
CA LEU A 14 2.76 9.64 -15.37
C LEU A 14 2.38 10.06 -13.95
N TRP A 15 3.22 10.85 -13.28
CA TRP A 15 2.96 11.36 -11.93
C TRP A 15 1.73 12.27 -11.91
N LEU A 16 1.59 13.18 -12.87
CA LEU A 16 0.40 14.03 -13.00
C LEU A 16 -0.87 13.19 -13.21
N ILE A 17 -0.85 12.24 -14.15
CA ILE A 17 -1.99 11.38 -14.45
C ILE A 17 -2.38 10.55 -13.21
N LEU A 18 -1.41 9.93 -12.54
CA LEU A 18 -1.65 9.14 -11.33
C LEU A 18 -2.21 10.02 -10.20
N SER A 19 -1.69 11.23 -10.01
CA SER A 19 -2.18 12.16 -8.99
C SER A 19 -3.64 12.56 -9.24
N VAL A 20 -3.98 12.90 -10.48
CA VAL A 20 -5.36 13.26 -10.87
C VAL A 20 -6.30 12.07 -10.73
N PHE A 21 -5.86 10.88 -11.13
CA PHE A 21 -6.63 9.64 -11.00
C PHE A 21 -6.93 9.31 -9.54
N LEU A 22 -5.89 9.28 -8.69
CA LEU A 22 -6.03 8.97 -7.27
C LEU A 22 -6.88 10.01 -6.53
N GLN A 23 -6.72 11.29 -6.87
CA GLN A 23 -7.55 12.34 -6.27
C GLN A 23 -9.02 12.25 -6.71
N SER A 24 -9.27 12.02 -8.00
CA SER A 24 -10.63 12.03 -8.53
C SER A 24 -11.44 10.82 -8.06
N VAL A 25 -10.81 9.65 -7.98
CA VAL A 25 -11.51 8.38 -7.72
C VAL A 25 -11.36 7.91 -6.27
N TYR A 26 -10.20 8.15 -5.64
CA TYR A 26 -9.84 7.53 -4.35
C TYR A 26 -9.55 8.53 -3.23
N LYS A 27 -9.99 9.81 -3.32
CA LYS A 27 -9.77 10.80 -2.23
C LYS A 27 -10.19 10.31 -0.83
N PHE A 28 -11.37 9.69 -0.71
CA PHE A 28 -11.90 9.22 0.57
C PHE A 28 -11.14 8.01 1.13
N HIS A 29 -10.45 7.27 0.27
CA HIS A 29 -9.62 6.16 0.71
C HIS A 29 -8.42 6.62 1.54
N PHE A 30 -7.82 7.77 1.21
CA PHE A 30 -6.72 8.33 2.01
C PHE A 30 -7.21 8.83 3.37
N TYR A 31 -8.35 9.51 3.42
CA TYR A 31 -8.97 9.94 4.69
C TYR A 31 -9.39 8.76 5.57
N HIS A 32 -9.77 7.64 4.95
CA HIS A 32 -10.04 6.40 5.69
C HIS A 32 -8.75 5.85 6.30
N ILE A 33 -7.67 5.71 5.53
CA ILE A 33 -6.38 5.17 6.02
C ILE A 33 -5.84 5.99 7.19
N GLU A 34 -5.91 7.33 7.11
CA GLU A 34 -5.41 8.23 8.16
C GLU A 34 -5.98 7.91 9.55
N GLN A 35 -7.25 7.52 9.62
CA GLN A 35 -7.93 7.29 10.90
C GLN A 35 -7.30 6.17 11.71
N TYR A 36 -6.80 5.14 11.03
CA TYR A 36 -6.29 3.91 11.63
C TYR A 36 -4.81 3.99 12.02
N GLN A 37 -4.16 5.13 11.81
CA GLN A 37 -2.73 5.30 12.08
C GLN A 37 -2.51 6.40 13.12
N LEU A 38 -1.48 6.24 13.93
CA LEU A 38 -1.08 7.22 14.93
C LEU A 38 0.44 7.35 14.96
N PHE A 39 0.93 8.51 14.52
CA PHE A 39 2.33 8.88 14.67
C PHE A 39 2.50 9.80 15.89
N LEU A 40 3.45 9.46 16.77
CA LEU A 40 3.75 10.26 17.96
C LEU A 40 5.16 10.85 17.84
N PHE A 41 5.33 12.13 18.15
CA PHE A 41 6.63 12.79 18.20
C PHE A 41 7.35 12.55 19.54
N ASP A 42 7.31 11.30 20.02
CA ASP A 42 7.90 10.91 21.29
C ASP A 42 9.11 9.99 21.07
N ASN A 43 10.17 10.22 21.84
CA ASN A 43 11.42 9.48 21.70
C ASN A 43 11.22 8.00 22.03
N ASP A 44 10.46 7.68 23.07
CA ASP A 44 10.23 6.29 23.48
C ASP A 44 9.43 5.54 22.41
N TYR A 45 8.44 6.21 21.80
CA TYR A 45 7.75 5.68 20.64
C TYR A 45 8.67 5.44 19.43
N VAL A 46 9.53 6.39 19.07
CA VAL A 46 10.44 6.23 17.92
C VAL A 46 11.43 5.09 18.17
N PHE A 47 12.07 5.04 19.34
CA PHE A 47 13.03 3.99 19.67
C PHE A 47 12.39 2.62 19.81
N SER A 48 11.19 2.53 20.40
CA SER A 48 10.47 1.26 20.52
C SER A 48 10.02 0.73 19.15
N THR A 49 9.69 1.62 18.22
CA THR A 49 9.33 1.22 16.84
C THR A 49 10.55 0.83 16.02
N LEU A 50 11.68 1.53 16.13
CA LEU A 50 12.94 1.19 15.44
C LEU A 50 13.53 -0.17 15.86
N LYS A 51 13.19 -0.66 17.05
CA LYS A 51 13.59 -2.00 17.53
C LYS A 51 12.79 -3.14 16.90
N LYS A 52 11.65 -2.85 16.27
CA LYS A 52 10.83 -3.85 15.58
C LYS A 52 11.41 -4.13 14.19
N ALA A 53 11.24 -5.36 13.70
CA ALA A 53 11.55 -5.69 12.31
C ALA A 53 10.72 -4.81 11.36
N GLY A 54 11.38 -4.17 10.39
CA GLY A 54 10.75 -3.18 9.51
C GLY A 54 10.41 -1.84 10.19
N GLY A 55 11.05 -1.53 11.33
CA GLY A 55 10.68 -0.37 12.15
C GLY A 55 10.82 0.98 11.45
N LEU A 56 11.84 1.15 10.60
CA LEU A 56 12.06 2.42 9.89
C LEU A 56 11.04 2.61 8.75
N SER A 57 10.72 1.55 8.01
CA SER A 57 9.66 1.62 6.99
C SER A 57 8.29 1.90 7.63
N LEU A 58 8.04 1.35 8.83
CA LEU A 58 6.82 1.60 9.61
C LEU A 58 6.75 3.07 10.07
N LEU A 59 7.82 3.60 10.66
CA LEU A 59 7.87 5.00 11.11
C LEU A 59 7.68 5.98 9.96
N LEU A 60 8.34 5.75 8.81
CA LEU A 60 8.16 6.58 7.63
C LEU A 60 6.73 6.49 7.09
N TYR A 61 6.10 5.33 7.16
CA TYR A 61 4.71 5.16 6.79
C TYR A 61 3.78 5.96 7.71
N GLU A 62 3.87 5.75 9.02
CA GLU A 62 3.04 6.44 10.01
C GLU A 62 3.22 7.97 9.92
N PHE A 63 4.46 8.43 9.72
CA PHE A 63 4.76 9.85 9.49
C PHE A 63 4.14 10.39 8.19
N LEU A 64 4.14 9.63 7.09
CA LEU A 64 3.54 10.11 5.83
C LEU A 64 2.00 10.05 5.86
N ALA A 65 1.44 9.03 6.51
CA ALA A 65 0.00 8.80 6.61
C ALA A 65 -0.70 9.93 7.39
N GLN A 66 -0.04 10.58 8.34
CA GLN A 66 -0.61 11.72 9.08
C GLN A 66 -1.07 12.87 8.16
N PHE A 67 -0.40 13.05 7.01
CA PHE A 67 -0.73 14.13 6.07
C PHE A 67 -1.95 13.79 5.21
N PHE A 68 -2.46 12.56 5.25
CA PHE A 68 -3.60 12.15 4.45
C PHE A 68 -4.90 12.82 4.88
N ILE A 69 -4.91 13.48 6.05
CA ILE A 69 -6.00 14.36 6.49
C ILE A 69 -6.22 15.56 5.55
N TYR A 70 -5.17 16.04 4.89
CA TYR A 70 -5.25 17.21 4.02
C TYR A 70 -5.72 16.83 2.60
N PRO A 71 -6.57 17.66 1.96
CA PRO A 71 -6.93 17.48 0.57
C PRO A 71 -5.71 17.37 -0.35
N TYR A 72 -5.77 16.48 -1.34
CA TYR A 72 -4.70 16.22 -2.33
C TYR A 72 -3.42 15.58 -1.79
N ALA A 73 -3.09 15.74 -0.50
CA ALA A 73 -1.83 15.27 0.07
C ALA A 73 -1.65 13.76 -0.08
N GLY A 74 -2.67 12.96 0.25
CA GLY A 74 -2.63 11.50 0.08
C GLY A 74 -2.36 11.08 -1.37
N ALA A 75 -3.08 11.66 -2.33
CA ALA A 75 -2.91 11.37 -3.75
C ALA A 75 -1.51 11.77 -4.25
N LEU A 76 -0.97 12.92 -3.83
CA LEU A 76 0.35 13.41 -4.23
C LEU A 76 1.49 12.60 -3.61
N ILE A 77 1.39 12.23 -2.33
CA ILE A 77 2.42 11.42 -1.65
C ILE A 77 2.50 10.05 -2.31
N THR A 78 1.35 9.39 -2.49
CA THR A 78 1.29 8.04 -3.06
C THR A 78 1.71 8.01 -4.52
N SER A 79 1.26 8.97 -5.34
CA SER A 79 1.71 9.09 -6.73
C SER A 79 3.22 9.31 -6.80
N THR A 80 3.80 10.12 -5.91
CA THR A 80 5.25 10.38 -5.85
C THR A 80 6.03 9.11 -5.51
N LEU A 81 5.60 8.35 -4.49
CA LEU A 81 6.26 7.09 -4.13
C LEU A 81 6.21 6.09 -5.29
N LEU A 82 5.06 5.93 -5.96
CA LEU A 82 4.90 5.01 -7.09
C LEU A 82 5.71 5.44 -8.31
N THR A 83 5.76 6.74 -8.64
CA THR A 83 6.53 7.21 -9.80
C THR A 83 8.03 7.16 -9.56
N VAL A 84 8.51 7.48 -8.36
CA VAL A 84 9.92 7.29 -7.98
C VAL A 84 10.28 5.81 -8.04
N THR A 85 9.40 4.91 -7.58
CA THR A 85 9.57 3.45 -7.69
C THR A 85 9.75 3.05 -9.15
N GLY A 86 8.80 3.43 -10.03
CA GLY A 86 8.87 3.14 -11.46
C GLY A 86 10.12 3.70 -12.13
N PHE A 87 10.52 4.92 -11.76
CA PHE A 87 11.72 5.56 -12.28
C PHE A 87 13.00 4.81 -11.87
N LEU A 88 13.10 4.37 -10.61
CA LEU A 88 14.24 3.57 -10.14
C LEU A 88 14.31 2.21 -10.83
N ILE A 89 13.17 1.50 -10.96
CA ILE A 89 13.11 0.24 -11.72
C ILE A 89 13.57 0.47 -13.16
N HIS A 90 13.07 1.54 -13.80
CA HIS A 90 13.46 1.89 -15.17
C HIS A 90 14.97 2.14 -15.30
N ILE A 91 15.58 2.83 -14.34
CA ILE A 91 17.04 3.05 -14.32
C ILE A 91 17.79 1.73 -14.17
N ILE A 92 17.35 0.85 -13.27
CA ILE A 92 17.98 -0.46 -13.03
C ILE A 92 17.90 -1.32 -14.30
N LEU A 93 16.72 -1.43 -14.90
CA LEU A 93 16.53 -2.22 -16.13
C LEU A 93 17.32 -1.65 -17.32
N ARG A 94 17.41 -0.32 -17.46
CA ARG A 94 18.26 0.31 -18.51
C ARG A 94 19.75 0.05 -18.36
N ARG A 95 20.19 -0.31 -17.15
CA ARG A 95 21.59 -0.68 -16.94
C ARG A 95 21.86 -2.10 -17.41
N ILE A 96 20.86 -2.97 -17.43
CA ILE A 96 20.91 -4.32 -18.04
C ILE A 96 20.97 -4.21 -19.56
N ASP A 97 20.03 -3.45 -20.14
CA ASP A 97 19.96 -3.23 -21.57
C ASP A 97 19.74 -1.73 -21.87
N LYS A 98 20.73 -1.11 -22.51
CA LYS A 98 20.71 0.32 -22.83
C LYS A 98 19.80 0.65 -24.02
N ASP A 99 19.55 -0.32 -24.90
CA ASP A 99 18.95 -0.08 -26.22
C ASP A 99 17.52 -0.61 -26.34
N SER A 100 17.14 -1.61 -25.54
CA SER A 100 15.79 -2.17 -25.60
C SER A 100 14.70 -1.17 -25.28
N THR A 101 13.71 -1.10 -26.18
CA THR A 101 12.49 -0.33 -25.99
C THR A 101 11.56 -0.94 -24.96
N PHE A 102 11.67 -2.24 -24.66
CA PHE A 102 10.73 -2.97 -23.77
C PHE A 102 10.88 -2.62 -22.28
N VAL A 103 11.91 -1.83 -21.94
CA VAL A 103 12.21 -1.44 -20.56
C VAL A 103 11.08 -0.62 -19.91
N TYR A 104 10.29 0.13 -20.69
CA TYR A 104 9.19 0.93 -20.12
C TYR A 104 8.06 0.05 -19.58
N LEU A 105 7.57 -0.90 -20.37
CA LEU A 105 6.49 -1.79 -19.94
C LEU A 105 6.89 -2.59 -18.70
N TRP A 106 8.10 -3.19 -18.71
CA TRP A 106 8.61 -3.95 -17.56
C TRP A 106 8.84 -3.09 -16.32
N SER A 107 9.14 -1.80 -16.48
CA SER A 107 9.24 -0.88 -15.33
C SER A 107 7.89 -0.49 -14.73
N LEU A 108 6.81 -0.54 -15.52
CA LEU A 108 5.47 -0.13 -15.07
C LEU A 108 4.68 -1.28 -14.45
N LEU A 109 4.92 -2.53 -14.85
CA LEU A 109 4.17 -3.68 -14.33
C LEU A 109 4.25 -3.81 -12.80
N PRO A 110 5.44 -3.76 -12.15
CA PRO A 110 5.52 -3.77 -10.68
C PRO A 110 4.87 -2.54 -10.03
N VAL A 111 4.81 -1.40 -10.73
CA VAL A 111 4.19 -0.17 -10.23
C VAL A 111 2.67 -0.29 -10.29
N PHE A 112 2.11 -0.88 -11.33
CA PHE A 112 0.68 -1.13 -11.42
C PHE A 112 0.22 -2.12 -10.36
N SER A 113 0.98 -3.20 -10.13
CA SER A 113 0.65 -4.11 -9.03
C SER A 113 0.73 -3.40 -7.68
N LEU A 114 1.76 -2.59 -7.41
CA LEU A 114 1.84 -1.80 -6.16
C LEU A 114 0.68 -0.81 -6.04
N LEU A 115 0.29 -0.13 -7.12
CA LEU A 115 -0.86 0.76 -7.15
C LEU A 115 -2.13 0.02 -6.75
N PHE A 116 -2.42 -1.12 -7.37
CA PHE A 116 -3.65 -1.88 -7.09
C PHE A 116 -3.67 -2.46 -5.69
N ILE A 117 -2.52 -2.93 -5.19
CA ILE A 117 -2.43 -3.41 -3.80
C ILE A 117 -2.74 -2.26 -2.84
N GLN A 118 -2.27 -1.05 -3.15
CA GLN A 118 -2.49 0.12 -2.32
C GLN A 118 -3.94 0.63 -2.33
N LEU A 119 -4.79 0.19 -3.27
CA LEU A 119 -6.23 0.50 -3.23
C LEU A 119 -6.98 -0.35 -2.20
N ASP A 120 -6.39 -1.47 -1.78
CA ASP A 120 -6.89 -2.27 -0.66
C ASP A 120 -6.54 -1.56 0.65
N PHE A 121 -7.56 -1.22 1.45
CA PHE A 121 -7.38 -0.53 2.72
C PHE A 121 -6.72 -1.40 3.80
N ASN A 122 -6.60 -2.71 3.57
CA ASN A 122 -5.89 -3.64 4.45
C ASN A 122 -4.38 -3.66 4.20
N TYR A 123 -3.90 -3.03 3.12
CA TYR A 123 -2.47 -2.93 2.81
C TYR A 123 -1.85 -1.65 3.40
N PHE A 124 -0.71 -1.81 4.07
CA PHE A 124 0.06 -0.70 4.58
C PHE A 124 1.04 -0.16 3.54
N MET A 125 1.03 1.16 3.34
CA MET A 125 2.00 1.83 2.46
C MET A 125 3.46 1.66 2.95
N GLN A 126 3.66 1.17 4.18
CA GLN A 126 4.95 0.62 4.66
C GLN A 126 5.61 -0.30 3.61
N GLY A 127 4.86 -1.17 2.94
CA GLY A 127 5.42 -2.08 1.95
C GLY A 127 5.97 -1.36 0.72
N THR A 128 5.32 -0.30 0.24
CA THR A 128 5.81 0.54 -0.86
C THR A 128 7.08 1.29 -0.47
N ILE A 129 7.16 1.79 0.76
CA ILE A 129 8.36 2.46 1.29
C ILE A 129 9.52 1.47 1.41
N ALA A 130 9.26 0.29 1.98
CA ALA A 130 10.25 -0.79 2.08
C ALA A 130 10.76 -1.22 0.69
N TYR A 131 9.85 -1.32 -0.28
CA TYR A 131 10.18 -1.62 -1.68
C TYR A 131 11.11 -0.56 -2.28
N LEU A 132 10.84 0.73 -2.05
CA LEU A 132 11.72 1.82 -2.47
C LEU A 132 13.11 1.74 -1.82
N MET A 133 13.19 1.46 -0.53
CA MET A 133 14.47 1.26 0.17
C MET A 133 15.28 0.12 -0.47
N ALA A 134 14.63 -1.00 -0.77
CA ALA A 134 15.26 -2.13 -1.46
C ALA A 134 15.76 -1.75 -2.86
N LEU A 135 14.98 -1.00 -3.63
CA LEU A 135 15.40 -0.51 -4.95
C LEU A 135 16.59 0.45 -4.88
N LEU A 136 16.62 1.36 -3.90
CA LEU A 136 17.74 2.29 -3.71
C LEU A 136 19.04 1.54 -3.42
N LEU A 137 18.98 0.53 -2.53
CA LEU A 137 20.13 -0.30 -2.22
C LEU A 137 20.54 -1.20 -3.39
N LEU A 138 19.57 -1.70 -4.18
CA LEU A 138 19.83 -2.46 -5.40
C LEU A 138 20.47 -1.59 -6.50
N TYR A 139 20.07 -0.32 -6.59
CA TYR A 139 20.67 0.64 -7.50
C TYR A 139 22.12 0.97 -7.11
N ALA A 140 22.39 1.16 -5.81
CA ALA A 140 23.75 1.35 -5.31
C ALA A 140 24.61 0.09 -5.55
N TYR A 141 24.05 -1.10 -5.37
CA TYR A 141 24.70 -2.38 -5.71
C TYR A 141 25.17 -2.46 -7.16
N TRP A 142 24.44 -1.85 -8.09
CA TRP A 142 24.76 -1.81 -9.52
C TRP A 142 25.97 -0.95 -9.88
N LYS A 143 26.42 -0.06 -8.98
CA LYS A 143 27.61 0.77 -9.19
C LYS A 143 28.91 0.06 -8.80
N LEU A 144 28.82 -1.02 -8.04
CA LEU A 144 29.99 -1.76 -7.55
C LEU A 144 30.50 -2.72 -8.62
N GLY A 145 31.80 -2.63 -8.95
CA GLY A 145 32.45 -3.51 -9.92
C GLY A 145 33.06 -4.77 -9.31
N ASN A 146 33.80 -4.62 -8.21
CA ASN A 146 34.58 -5.70 -7.61
C ASN A 146 33.71 -6.72 -6.86
N ILE A 147 33.93 -8.02 -7.12
CA ILE A 147 33.12 -9.11 -6.56
C ILE A 147 33.12 -9.17 -5.03
N ARG A 148 34.27 -8.95 -4.38
CA ARG A 148 34.39 -8.97 -2.90
C ARG A 148 33.59 -7.83 -2.27
N TRP A 149 33.71 -6.62 -2.82
CA TRP A 149 32.96 -5.45 -2.38
C TRP A 149 31.46 -5.59 -2.64
N ARG A 150 31.08 -6.21 -3.76
CA ARG A 150 29.68 -6.56 -4.06
C ARG A 150 29.12 -7.51 -3.02
N LEU A 151 29.81 -8.61 -2.71
CA LEU A 151 29.36 -9.58 -1.72
C LEU A 151 29.24 -8.94 -0.32
N GLY A 152 30.27 -8.22 0.13
CA GLY A 152 30.24 -7.54 1.43
C GLY A 152 29.12 -6.51 1.53
N TYR A 153 28.88 -5.73 0.46
CA TYR A 153 27.74 -4.82 0.40
C TYR A 153 26.41 -5.57 0.44
N ALA A 154 26.25 -6.68 -0.28
CA ALA A 154 25.00 -7.42 -0.35
C ALA A 154 24.61 -7.99 1.02
N VAL A 155 25.58 -8.52 1.78
CA VAL A 155 25.40 -9.01 3.16
C VAL A 155 24.97 -7.87 4.07
N LEU A 156 25.77 -6.79 4.13
CA LEU A 156 25.45 -5.63 4.98
C LEU A 156 24.09 -5.01 4.63
N ALA A 157 23.80 -4.80 3.34
CA ALA A 157 22.54 -4.24 2.88
C ALA A 157 21.35 -5.17 3.20
N ALA A 158 21.52 -6.49 3.10
CA ALA A 158 20.49 -7.45 3.45
C ALA A 158 20.17 -7.41 4.96
N PHE A 159 21.19 -7.35 5.82
CA PHE A 159 21.03 -7.17 7.27
C PHE A 159 20.25 -5.88 7.59
N PHE A 160 20.69 -4.72 7.07
CA PHE A 160 20.02 -3.45 7.32
C PHE A 160 18.60 -3.43 6.76
N LEU A 161 18.36 -4.03 5.58
CA LEU A 161 17.02 -4.14 5.02
C LEU A 161 16.11 -5.03 5.85
N PHE A 162 16.62 -6.13 6.41
CA PHE A 162 15.81 -6.99 7.26
C PHE A 162 15.37 -6.24 8.52
N TRP A 163 16.30 -5.51 9.15
CA TRP A 163 16.02 -4.74 10.36
C TRP A 163 15.10 -3.53 10.11
N TRP A 164 15.44 -2.68 9.13
CA TRP A 164 14.73 -1.42 8.89
C TRP A 164 13.62 -1.50 7.85
N GLY A 165 13.77 -2.35 6.84
CA GLY A 165 12.80 -2.56 5.77
C GLY A 165 11.80 -3.68 6.07
N GLY A 166 12.23 -4.75 6.76
CA GLY A 166 11.43 -5.93 7.06
C GLY A 166 11.65 -7.07 6.05
N SER A 167 10.58 -7.78 5.68
CA SER A 167 10.64 -8.93 4.77
C SER A 167 11.15 -8.59 3.36
N VAL A 168 11.18 -7.31 2.99
CA VAL A 168 11.64 -6.85 1.66
C VAL A 168 13.10 -7.18 1.38
N ALA A 169 13.88 -7.50 2.42
CA ALA A 169 15.23 -8.04 2.28
C ALA A 169 15.27 -9.27 1.36
N VAL A 170 14.23 -10.12 1.39
CA VAL A 170 14.10 -11.28 0.49
C VAL A 170 14.04 -10.83 -0.97
N LEU A 171 13.21 -9.84 -1.30
CA LEU A 171 13.13 -9.29 -2.66
C LEU A 171 14.47 -8.72 -3.13
N PHE A 172 15.18 -8.00 -2.25
CA PHE A 172 16.49 -7.44 -2.56
C PHE A 172 17.50 -8.54 -2.90
N VAL A 173 17.62 -9.54 -2.03
CA VAL A 173 18.58 -10.63 -2.20
C VAL A 173 18.25 -11.50 -3.42
N LEU A 174 16.97 -11.80 -3.67
CA LEU A 174 16.54 -12.48 -4.89
C LEU A 174 16.92 -11.68 -6.15
N SER A 175 16.74 -10.37 -6.14
CA SER A 175 17.10 -9.50 -7.26
C SER A 175 18.63 -9.44 -7.47
N VAL A 176 19.41 -9.44 -6.40
CA VAL A 176 20.88 -9.54 -6.44
C VAL A 176 21.30 -10.89 -7.03
N PHE A 177 20.71 -11.99 -6.55
CA PHE A 177 21.00 -13.33 -7.05
C PHE A 177 20.69 -13.46 -8.54
N VAL A 178 19.53 -12.98 -8.99
CA VAL A 178 19.14 -12.95 -10.41
C VAL A 178 20.15 -12.18 -11.26
N LYS A 179 20.58 -11.00 -10.81
CA LYS A 179 21.59 -10.20 -11.52
C LYS A 179 22.89 -11.00 -11.73
N GLU A 180 23.35 -11.71 -10.71
CA GLU A 180 24.61 -12.47 -10.74
C GLU A 180 24.48 -13.75 -11.56
N LEU A 181 23.36 -14.46 -11.42
CA LEU A 181 23.07 -15.64 -12.21
C LEU A 181 23.08 -15.32 -13.71
N CYS A 182 22.47 -14.19 -14.09
CA CYS A 182 22.50 -13.72 -15.47
C CYS A 182 23.91 -13.29 -15.91
N SER A 183 24.61 -12.48 -15.10
CA SER A 183 25.87 -11.84 -15.54
C SER A 183 27.11 -12.74 -15.46
N ALA A 184 27.18 -13.63 -14.47
CA ALA A 184 28.36 -14.46 -14.19
C ALA A 184 27.96 -15.78 -13.49
N PRO A 185 27.37 -16.74 -14.22
CA PRO A 185 26.79 -17.95 -13.64
C PRO A 185 27.81 -18.84 -12.90
N SER A 186 29.10 -18.77 -13.26
CA SER A 186 30.14 -19.56 -12.59
C SER A 186 30.47 -19.12 -11.17
N ARG A 187 30.07 -17.91 -10.76
CA ARG A 187 30.34 -17.34 -9.42
C ARG A 187 29.07 -16.93 -8.67
N SER A 188 27.90 -17.19 -9.25
CA SER A 188 26.60 -16.83 -8.68
C SER A 188 26.30 -17.57 -7.37
N TYR A 189 26.88 -18.76 -7.17
CA TYR A 189 26.72 -19.55 -5.95
C TYR A 189 27.17 -18.79 -4.69
N LEU A 190 28.13 -17.87 -4.79
CA LEU A 190 28.57 -17.03 -3.66
C LEU A 190 27.43 -16.12 -3.15
N PHE A 191 26.48 -15.78 -4.00
CA PHE A 191 25.33 -14.95 -3.63
C PHE A 191 24.18 -15.74 -2.99
N LEU A 192 24.37 -17.05 -2.76
CA LEU A 192 23.55 -17.80 -1.82
C LEU A 192 23.84 -17.43 -0.36
N ILE A 193 25.00 -16.82 -0.08
CA ILE A 193 25.38 -16.36 1.27
C ILE A 193 24.37 -15.32 1.81
N PRO A 194 24.10 -14.18 1.13
CA PRO A 194 23.08 -13.25 1.59
C PRO A 194 21.66 -13.87 1.60
N CYS A 195 21.37 -14.86 0.74
CA CYS A 195 20.09 -15.60 0.81
C CYS A 195 19.98 -16.38 2.12
N ALA A 196 21.03 -17.11 2.47
CA ALA A 196 21.12 -17.88 3.70
C ALA A 196 21.08 -16.96 4.92
N GLU A 197 21.74 -15.81 4.88
CA GLU A 197 21.68 -14.81 5.93
C GLU A 197 20.25 -14.32 6.20
N VAL A 198 19.51 -13.87 5.17
CA VAL A 198 18.13 -13.41 5.35
C VAL A 198 17.23 -14.54 5.85
N PHE A 199 17.45 -15.77 5.37
CA PHE A 199 16.72 -16.94 5.87
C PHE A 199 17.02 -17.22 7.35
N LEU A 200 18.29 -17.15 7.76
CA LEU A 200 18.69 -17.30 9.16
C LEU A 200 18.11 -16.18 10.02
N LEU A 201 18.16 -14.93 9.57
CA LEU A 201 17.54 -13.79 10.27
C LEU A 201 16.03 -13.97 10.41
N ALA A 202 15.35 -14.47 9.37
CA ALA A 202 13.94 -14.81 9.43
C ALA A 202 13.66 -15.90 10.49
N CYS A 203 14.41 -17.00 10.48
CA CYS A 203 14.26 -18.07 11.48
C CYS A 203 14.55 -17.58 12.91
N LEU A 204 15.60 -16.78 13.10
CA LEU A 204 15.94 -16.21 14.40
C LEU A 204 14.87 -15.23 14.88
N SER A 205 14.33 -14.40 13.97
CA SER A 205 13.28 -13.43 14.31
C SER A 205 12.01 -14.11 14.82
N VAL A 206 11.65 -15.26 14.26
CA VAL A 206 10.50 -16.07 14.73
C VAL A 206 10.84 -16.78 16.03
N ARG A 207 12.03 -17.37 16.15
CA ARG A 207 12.46 -18.07 17.36
C ARG A 207 12.53 -17.17 18.59
N TYR A 208 12.97 -15.93 18.43
CA TYR A 208 13.02 -14.93 19.50
C TYR A 208 11.74 -14.08 19.60
N ALA A 209 10.66 -14.47 18.93
CA ALA A 209 9.36 -13.80 18.95
C ALA A 209 9.39 -12.30 18.54
N PHE A 210 10.39 -11.88 17.76
CA PHE A 210 10.38 -10.56 17.11
C PHE A 210 9.32 -10.47 16.01
N VAL A 211 9.07 -11.59 15.32
CA VAL A 211 8.04 -11.73 14.30
C VAL A 211 7.18 -12.94 14.66
N GLY A 212 5.85 -12.78 14.65
CA GLY A 212 4.93 -13.82 15.14
C GLY A 212 4.91 -15.09 14.28
N GLU A 213 5.01 -14.96 12.96
CA GLU A 213 4.93 -16.10 12.02
C GLU A 213 6.01 -16.01 10.94
N TYR A 214 6.45 -17.17 10.43
CA TYR A 214 7.36 -17.27 9.29
C TYR A 214 6.85 -16.55 8.04
N ARG A 215 5.52 -16.53 7.86
CA ARG A 215 4.85 -15.82 6.76
C ARG A 215 5.22 -14.33 6.76
N PHE A 216 5.15 -13.66 7.91
CA PHE A 216 5.50 -12.25 8.03
C PHE A 216 7.02 -11.97 7.95
N ALA A 217 7.86 -12.96 8.22
CA ALA A 217 9.31 -12.78 8.13
C ALA A 217 9.83 -12.84 6.68
N VAL A 218 9.19 -13.65 5.83
CA VAL A 218 9.70 -13.95 4.47
C VAL A 218 8.84 -13.32 3.36
N LEU A 219 7.52 -13.25 3.55
CA LEU A 219 6.57 -12.85 2.52
C LEU A 219 6.15 -11.38 2.63
N PRO A 220 5.58 -10.79 1.55
CA PRO A 220 5.01 -9.45 1.59
C PRO A 220 3.83 -9.30 2.56
N ASP A 221 3.30 -10.40 3.09
CA ASP A 221 2.26 -10.45 4.14
C ASP A 221 2.59 -9.58 5.36
N MET A 222 3.87 -9.29 5.61
CA MET A 222 4.30 -8.34 6.65
C MET A 222 3.61 -6.97 6.55
N TYR A 223 3.35 -6.52 5.31
CA TYR A 223 2.77 -5.21 5.02
C TYR A 223 1.26 -5.28 4.80
N TYR A 224 0.63 -6.39 5.18
CA TYR A 224 -0.81 -6.57 5.13
C TYR A 224 -1.37 -6.73 6.55
N GLN A 225 -2.64 -6.41 6.75
CA GLN A 225 -3.29 -6.60 8.05
C GLN A 225 -3.13 -8.05 8.53
N LYS A 226 -2.48 -8.23 9.69
CA LYS A 226 -2.03 -9.53 10.20
C LYS A 226 -3.16 -10.53 10.42
N SER A 227 -4.36 -10.05 10.73
CA SER A 227 -5.55 -10.87 11.00
C SER A 227 -6.21 -11.44 9.75
N LEU A 228 -5.79 -11.00 8.55
CA LEU A 228 -6.39 -11.40 7.28
C LEU A 228 -5.38 -12.19 6.44
N ILE A 229 -5.88 -13.22 5.76
CA ILE A 229 -5.14 -13.89 4.70
C ILE A 229 -5.40 -13.08 3.42
N PRO A 230 -4.36 -12.59 2.72
CA PRO A 230 -4.54 -11.86 1.48
C PRO A 230 -5.34 -12.69 0.49
N SER A 231 -6.49 -12.19 0.04
CA SER A 231 -7.44 -12.94 -0.80
C SER A 231 -7.01 -13.06 -2.27
N GLY A 232 -5.76 -12.72 -2.62
CA GLY A 232 -5.34 -12.73 -4.02
C GLY A 232 -3.84 -12.75 -4.26
N LEU A 233 -3.47 -13.23 -5.46
CA LEU A 233 -2.10 -13.30 -5.96
C LEU A 233 -1.47 -11.91 -6.20
N LEU A 234 -2.29 -10.86 -6.14
CA LEU A 234 -1.88 -9.47 -6.35
C LEU A 234 -0.77 -9.04 -5.37
N LEU A 235 -0.87 -9.37 -4.08
CA LEU A 235 0.13 -8.98 -3.08
C LEU A 235 1.54 -9.46 -3.45
N TYR A 236 1.65 -10.68 -3.99
CA TYR A 236 2.90 -11.30 -4.41
C TYR A 236 3.38 -10.82 -5.78
N SER A 237 2.48 -10.32 -6.62
CA SER A 237 2.78 -9.98 -8.01
C SER A 237 3.88 -8.92 -8.15
N SER A 238 3.89 -7.87 -7.32
CA SER A 238 4.94 -6.83 -7.34
C SER A 238 6.35 -7.38 -7.07
N TRP A 239 6.44 -8.39 -6.21
CA TRP A 239 7.71 -9.02 -5.83
C TRP A 239 8.18 -10.01 -6.88
N ILE A 240 7.27 -10.65 -7.60
CA ILE A 240 7.58 -11.59 -8.67
C ILE A 240 7.94 -10.84 -9.97
N LEU A 241 7.21 -9.76 -10.29
CA LEU A 241 7.36 -9.01 -11.52
C LEU A 241 8.72 -8.29 -11.64
N LEU A 242 9.33 -7.87 -10.53
CA LEU A 242 10.65 -7.22 -10.54
C LEU A 242 11.78 -8.17 -11.01
N PRO A 243 12.06 -9.30 -10.34
CA PRO A 243 13.09 -10.25 -10.79
C PRO A 243 12.73 -10.84 -12.16
N LEU A 244 11.46 -11.11 -12.46
CA LEU A 244 11.04 -11.52 -13.80
C LEU A 244 11.36 -10.46 -14.86
N GLY A 245 11.12 -9.19 -14.57
CA GLY A 245 11.48 -8.08 -15.45
C GLY A 245 12.99 -7.99 -15.68
N MET A 246 13.81 -8.26 -14.65
CA MET A 246 15.27 -8.34 -14.78
C MET A 246 15.71 -9.51 -15.65
N ILE A 247 15.12 -10.70 -15.48
CA ILE A 247 15.41 -11.88 -16.32
C ILE A 247 14.98 -11.62 -17.77
N ALA A 248 13.76 -11.12 -17.98
CA ALA A 248 13.23 -10.84 -19.31
C ALA A 248 14.09 -9.80 -20.06
N THR A 249 14.50 -8.72 -19.38
CA THR A 249 15.40 -7.72 -19.99
C THR A 249 16.78 -8.31 -20.30
N TYR A 250 17.28 -9.24 -19.48
CA TYR A 250 18.54 -9.93 -19.78
C TYR A 250 18.43 -10.89 -20.97
N LEU A 251 17.35 -11.69 -21.06
CA LEU A 251 17.11 -12.62 -22.16
C LEU A 251 16.88 -11.89 -23.50
N LEU A 252 16.26 -10.71 -23.45
CA LEU A 252 15.97 -9.89 -24.62
C LEU A 252 17.15 -9.00 -25.07
N ARG A 253 18.27 -9.01 -24.34
CA ARG A 253 19.43 -8.07 -24.42
C ARG A 253 20.17 -7.98 -25.78
N SER A 254 19.70 -8.62 -26.85
CA SER A 254 20.49 -8.77 -28.09
C SER A 254 19.70 -8.61 -29.38
N LYS A 255 18.37 -8.45 -29.35
CA LYS A 255 17.61 -8.22 -30.59
C LYS A 255 17.70 -6.74 -30.95
N LYS A 256 18.70 -6.35 -31.77
CA LYS A 256 18.84 -5.01 -32.36
C LYS A 256 17.45 -4.50 -32.75
N THR A 257 16.92 -3.56 -31.97
CA THR A 257 15.65 -2.91 -32.29
C THR A 257 15.85 -2.22 -33.63
N GLY A 258 15.10 -2.66 -34.65
CA GLY A 258 15.23 -2.15 -36.00
C GLY A 258 15.01 -0.64 -36.10
N SER A 259 15.22 -0.10 -37.31
CA SER A 259 14.98 1.29 -37.77
C SER A 259 14.10 2.17 -36.85
N GLY A 260 14.47 3.45 -36.68
CA GLY A 260 13.80 4.40 -35.78
C GLY A 260 12.27 4.44 -35.83
N LYS A 261 11.65 4.13 -37.00
CA LYS A 261 10.19 3.98 -37.14
C LYS A 261 9.64 2.74 -36.38
N LYS A 262 10.31 1.59 -36.47
CA LYS A 262 9.96 0.37 -35.71
C LYS A 262 10.15 0.56 -34.20
N ARG A 263 11.17 1.35 -33.82
CA ARG A 263 11.41 1.73 -32.41
C ARG A 263 10.26 2.56 -31.83
N TYR A 264 9.77 3.55 -32.58
CA TYR A 264 8.64 4.38 -32.16
C TYR A 264 7.34 3.56 -32.06
N ALA A 265 7.04 2.73 -33.06
CA ALA A 265 5.89 1.83 -33.05
C ALA A 265 5.90 0.88 -31.83
N GLY A 266 7.08 0.36 -31.45
CA GLY A 266 7.23 -0.49 -30.26
C GLY A 266 6.96 0.24 -28.94
N ILE A 267 7.29 1.52 -28.83
CA ILE A 267 6.96 2.33 -27.64
C ILE A 267 5.45 2.59 -27.58
N VAL A 268 4.83 2.95 -28.69
CA VAL A 268 3.38 3.19 -28.77
C VAL A 268 2.61 1.92 -28.37
N MET A 269 2.99 0.76 -28.90
CA MET A 269 2.39 -0.53 -28.52
C MET A 269 2.52 -0.81 -27.02
N GLN A 270 3.67 -0.51 -26.41
CA GLN A 270 3.84 -0.68 -24.96
C GLN A 270 2.98 0.26 -24.13
N VAL A 271 2.81 1.52 -24.55
CA VAL A 271 1.92 2.45 -23.88
C VAL A 271 0.47 1.97 -23.97
N ILE A 272 0.04 1.45 -25.12
CA ILE A 272 -1.28 0.86 -25.30
C ILE A 272 -1.47 -0.37 -24.39
N LEU A 273 -0.50 -1.28 -24.36
CA LEU A 273 -0.54 -2.46 -23.48
C LEU A 273 -0.55 -2.07 -22.00
N ALA A 274 0.25 -1.08 -21.60
CA ALA A 274 0.26 -0.54 -20.25
C ALA A 274 -1.08 0.10 -19.89
N GLY A 275 -1.69 0.87 -20.80
CA GLY A 275 -3.01 1.45 -20.63
C GLY A 275 -4.12 0.39 -20.51
N PHE A 276 -4.04 -0.69 -21.31
CA PHE A 276 -4.96 -1.82 -21.21
C PHE A 276 -4.82 -2.58 -19.88
N ALA A 277 -3.58 -2.87 -19.47
CA ALA A 277 -3.30 -3.49 -18.18
C ALA A 277 -3.79 -2.62 -17.00
N PHE A 278 -3.60 -1.30 -17.10
CA PHE A 278 -4.12 -0.35 -16.12
C PHE A 278 -5.64 -0.38 -16.05
N PHE A 279 -6.33 -0.26 -17.19
CA PHE A 279 -7.80 -0.27 -17.24
C PHE A 279 -8.39 -1.58 -16.70
N TYR A 280 -7.85 -2.72 -17.14
CA TYR A 280 -8.28 -4.02 -16.65
C TYR A 280 -8.02 -4.19 -15.14
N GLY A 281 -6.85 -3.74 -14.68
CA GLY A 281 -6.49 -3.80 -13.27
C GLY A 281 -7.40 -2.93 -12.38
N VAL A 282 -7.78 -1.72 -12.82
CA VAL A 282 -8.77 -0.90 -12.10
C VAL A 282 -10.13 -1.60 -12.04
N LYS A 283 -10.57 -2.26 -13.13
CA LYS A 283 -11.84 -3.00 -13.13
C LYS A 283 -11.82 -4.22 -12.21
N MET A 284 -10.68 -4.91 -12.13
CA MET A 284 -10.55 -6.16 -11.36
C MET A 284 -10.25 -5.92 -9.88
N TYR A 285 -9.41 -4.94 -9.57
CA TYR A 285 -8.87 -4.69 -8.22
C TYR A 285 -9.25 -3.33 -7.64
N GLY A 286 -9.89 -2.46 -8.41
CA GLY A 286 -10.46 -1.23 -7.88
C GLY A 286 -11.56 -1.57 -6.89
N ASP A 287 -11.33 -1.29 -5.62
CA ASP A 287 -12.27 -1.54 -4.52
C ASP A 287 -13.46 -0.56 -4.57
N GLN A 288 -14.26 -0.63 -5.65
CA GLN A 288 -15.37 0.28 -5.91
C GLN A 288 -16.51 0.13 -4.90
N ARG A 289 -16.65 -1.05 -4.29
CA ARG A 289 -17.72 -1.33 -3.32
C ARG A 289 -17.51 -0.56 -2.02
N SER A 290 -16.27 -0.39 -1.56
CA SER A 290 -15.98 0.32 -0.32
C SER A 290 -15.88 1.85 -0.48
N ILE A 291 -15.78 2.38 -1.71
CA ILE A 291 -15.66 3.84 -1.93
C ILE A 291 -16.83 4.58 -1.29
N ARG A 292 -18.07 4.10 -1.53
CA ARG A 292 -19.28 4.72 -0.96
C ARG A 292 -19.30 4.66 0.57
N PHE A 293 -18.83 3.55 1.15
CA PHE A 293 -18.68 3.42 2.60
C PHE A 293 -17.68 4.43 3.16
N LYS A 294 -16.48 4.52 2.56
CA LYS A 294 -15.41 5.46 2.95
C LYS A 294 -15.87 6.92 2.86
N GLU A 295 -16.69 7.24 1.86
CA GLU A 295 -17.28 8.56 1.70
C GLU A 295 -18.29 8.89 2.82
N MET A 296 -19.22 7.98 3.12
CA MET A 296 -20.17 8.16 4.22
C MET A 296 -19.47 8.30 5.57
N GLU A 297 -18.43 7.49 5.82
CA GLU A 297 -17.64 7.59 7.04
C GLU A 297 -16.95 8.96 7.16
N TYR A 298 -16.38 9.47 6.06
CA TYR A 298 -15.79 10.81 6.03
C TYR A 298 -16.81 11.90 6.34
N TYR A 299 -17.99 11.86 5.73
CA TYR A 299 -19.05 12.83 6.01
C TYR A 299 -19.57 12.73 7.45
N CYS A 300 -19.67 11.52 7.98
CA CYS A 300 -20.10 11.28 9.36
C CYS A 300 -19.12 11.90 10.35
N ARG A 301 -17.81 11.65 10.15
CA ARG A 301 -16.74 12.23 10.97
C ARG A 301 -16.75 13.76 10.94
N ASN A 302 -16.99 14.36 9.78
CA ASN A 302 -17.00 15.82 9.61
C ASN A 302 -18.37 16.45 9.93
N LYS A 303 -19.32 15.69 10.49
CA LYS A 303 -20.69 16.15 10.80
C LYS A 303 -21.45 16.72 9.60
N GLN A 304 -21.14 16.22 8.40
CA GLN A 304 -21.80 16.59 7.14
C GLN A 304 -23.00 15.67 6.87
N PHE A 305 -23.92 15.62 7.81
CA PHE A 305 -25.04 14.67 7.84
C PHE A 305 -26.02 14.83 6.65
N ASP A 306 -26.21 16.05 6.15
CA ASP A 306 -27.09 16.30 5.00
C ASP A 306 -26.62 15.56 3.73
N GLN A 307 -25.31 15.43 3.53
CA GLN A 307 -24.74 14.72 2.39
C GLN A 307 -25.01 13.21 2.49
N ILE A 308 -24.93 12.64 3.70
CA ILE A 308 -25.27 11.22 3.93
C ILE A 308 -26.76 10.98 3.65
N ILE A 309 -27.63 11.88 4.10
CA ILE A 309 -29.08 11.79 3.86
C ILE A 309 -29.35 11.84 2.35
N GLU A 310 -28.73 12.78 1.63
CA GLU A 310 -28.87 12.90 0.17
C GLU A 310 -28.36 11.66 -0.58
N MET A 311 -27.19 11.13 -0.20
CA MET A 311 -26.63 9.91 -0.78
C MET A 311 -27.52 8.67 -0.61
N ASN A 312 -28.44 8.67 0.36
CA ASN A 312 -29.34 7.56 0.64
C ASN A 312 -30.79 7.82 0.20
N LYS A 313 -31.05 8.88 -0.58
CA LYS A 313 -32.34 9.08 -1.24
C LYS A 313 -32.49 8.08 -2.40
N GLY A 314 -33.14 6.94 -2.13
CA GLY A 314 -33.41 5.89 -3.11
C GLY A 314 -33.52 4.51 -2.46
N ASP A 315 -33.59 3.44 -3.26
CA ASP A 315 -33.52 2.07 -2.75
C ASP A 315 -32.09 1.76 -2.31
N VAL A 316 -31.89 1.71 -0.99
CA VAL A 316 -30.62 1.35 -0.36
C VAL A 316 -30.81 0.01 0.32
N SER A 317 -30.20 -1.02 -0.25
CA SER A 317 -30.29 -2.39 0.27
C SER A 317 -29.25 -2.72 1.34
N ASN A 318 -28.20 -1.92 1.49
CA ASN A 318 -27.10 -2.21 2.41
C ASN A 318 -27.37 -1.65 3.82
N TYR A 319 -27.44 -2.52 4.82
CA TYR A 319 -27.65 -2.17 6.22
C TYR A 319 -26.63 -1.15 6.76
N LEU A 320 -25.36 -1.24 6.36
CA LEU A 320 -24.31 -0.28 6.78
C LEU A 320 -24.68 1.15 6.40
N TYR A 321 -25.21 1.34 5.19
CA TYR A 321 -25.56 2.66 4.68
C TYR A 321 -26.82 3.20 5.36
N LEU A 322 -27.78 2.32 5.65
CA LEU A 322 -28.96 2.68 6.43
C LEU A 322 -28.59 3.05 7.88
N CYS A 323 -27.59 2.39 8.48
CA CYS A 323 -27.10 2.79 9.80
C CYS A 323 -26.48 4.18 9.78
N PHE A 324 -25.68 4.53 8.77
CA PHE A 324 -25.17 5.90 8.62
C PHE A 324 -26.29 6.92 8.39
N LEU A 325 -27.31 6.57 7.61
CA LEU A 325 -28.49 7.43 7.40
C LEU A 325 -29.23 7.67 8.72
N ASN A 326 -29.53 6.60 9.47
CA ASN A 326 -30.28 6.71 10.71
C ASN A 326 -29.46 7.43 11.80
N LEU A 327 -28.16 7.16 11.88
CA LEU A 327 -27.22 7.93 12.72
C LEU A 327 -27.27 9.42 12.37
N SER A 328 -27.24 9.76 11.07
CA SER A 328 -27.30 11.15 10.59
C SER A 328 -28.63 11.82 10.93
N LEU A 329 -29.75 11.10 10.83
CA LEU A 329 -31.05 11.62 11.23
C LEU A 329 -31.15 11.80 12.76
N ALA A 330 -30.53 10.91 13.53
CA ALA A 330 -30.49 10.99 14.99
C ALA A 330 -29.69 12.20 15.48
N GLU A 331 -28.51 12.43 14.91
CA GLU A 331 -27.66 13.61 15.17
C GLU A 331 -28.37 14.93 14.83
N LYS A 332 -29.28 14.92 13.85
CA LYS A 332 -30.14 16.07 13.51
C LYS A 332 -31.41 16.20 14.37
N GLY A 333 -31.72 15.21 15.20
CA GLY A 333 -32.98 15.14 15.93
C GLY A 333 -34.22 14.86 15.06
N GLU A 334 -34.03 14.46 13.81
CA GLU A 334 -35.11 14.23 12.82
C GLU A 334 -35.43 12.74 12.62
N LEU A 335 -34.79 11.84 13.38
CA LEU A 335 -34.94 10.39 13.22
C LEU A 335 -36.40 9.96 13.34
N ALA A 336 -37.09 10.34 14.42
CA ALA A 336 -38.47 9.92 14.65
C ALA A 336 -39.42 10.36 13.51
N ASP A 337 -39.19 11.56 12.97
CA ASP A 337 -40.06 12.17 11.97
C ASP A 337 -39.80 11.65 10.56
N LYS A 338 -38.54 11.40 10.21
CA LYS A 338 -38.13 11.13 8.82
C LYS A 338 -37.68 9.70 8.55
N MET A 339 -37.41 8.88 9.57
CA MET A 339 -36.86 7.52 9.37
C MET A 339 -37.70 6.67 8.42
N PHE A 340 -39.03 6.69 8.57
CA PHE A 340 -39.96 5.90 7.74
C PHE A 340 -40.24 6.50 6.36
N THR A 341 -39.67 7.68 6.03
CA THR A 341 -39.69 8.20 4.66
C THR A 341 -38.67 7.51 3.75
N PHE A 342 -37.73 6.76 4.34
CA PHE A 342 -36.73 5.95 3.65
C PHE A 342 -37.10 4.47 3.71
N ASP A 343 -36.59 3.67 2.78
CA ASP A 343 -36.79 2.21 2.74
C ASP A 343 -35.99 1.51 3.84
N GLN A 344 -36.55 1.43 5.05
CA GLN A 344 -35.93 0.81 6.21
C GLN A 344 -36.01 -0.72 6.13
N LYS A 345 -34.88 -1.40 6.35
CA LYS A 345 -34.78 -2.85 6.33
C LYS A 345 -34.63 -3.40 7.75
N GLY A 346 -35.73 -3.40 8.50
CA GLY A 346 -35.83 -3.99 9.84
C GLY A 346 -34.89 -3.38 10.89
N PRO A 347 -34.75 -4.00 12.08
CA PRO A 347 -33.92 -3.45 13.18
C PRO A 347 -32.43 -3.32 12.84
N GLN A 348 -31.95 -4.12 11.89
CA GLN A 348 -30.56 -4.12 11.44
C GLN A 348 -30.17 -2.83 10.70
N SER A 349 -31.15 -2.06 10.22
CA SER A 349 -30.90 -0.73 9.67
C SER A 349 -30.55 0.31 10.74
N LEU A 350 -30.86 0.04 12.02
CA LEU A 350 -30.52 0.90 13.16
C LEU A 350 -29.25 0.42 13.86
N PHE A 351 -29.16 -0.89 14.10
CA PHE A 351 -28.02 -1.51 14.78
C PHE A 351 -27.47 -2.66 13.96
N ILE A 352 -26.21 -2.54 13.57
CA ILE A 352 -25.51 -3.62 12.88
C ILE A 352 -25.24 -4.74 13.89
N PRO A 353 -25.40 -6.02 13.50
CA PRO A 353 -24.96 -7.12 14.35
C PRO A 353 -23.51 -6.93 14.77
N MET A 354 -23.26 -7.06 16.07
CA MET A 354 -21.90 -7.02 16.59
C MET A 354 -21.10 -8.13 15.91
N SER A 355 -20.03 -7.73 15.23
CA SER A 355 -19.16 -8.59 14.46
C SER A 355 -17.74 -8.26 14.84
N ASN A 356 -16.82 -9.22 14.77
CA ASN A 356 -15.40 -9.05 15.15
C ASN A 356 -14.62 -8.17 14.14
N SER A 357 -15.28 -7.25 13.44
CA SER A 357 -14.68 -6.30 12.53
C SER A 357 -14.52 -4.97 13.23
N HIS A 358 -13.31 -4.42 13.24
CA HIS A 358 -13.05 -3.11 13.83
C HIS A 358 -13.95 -2.00 13.24
N MET A 359 -14.31 -2.09 11.94
CA MET A 359 -15.18 -1.08 11.30
C MET A 359 -16.61 -1.12 11.82
N SER A 360 -17.15 -2.29 12.16
CA SER A 360 -18.49 -2.38 12.74
C SER A 360 -18.48 -1.87 14.18
N SER A 361 -17.46 -2.18 14.97
CA SER A 361 -17.28 -1.60 16.32
C SER A 361 -17.16 -0.07 16.27
N MET A 362 -16.47 0.50 15.29
CA MET A 362 -16.39 1.96 15.12
C MET A 362 -17.76 2.62 14.86
N LEU A 363 -18.54 2.06 13.93
CA LEU A 363 -19.87 2.59 13.64
C LEU A 363 -20.83 2.40 14.82
N LEU A 364 -20.79 1.23 15.48
CA LEU A 364 -21.58 0.98 16.69
C LEU A 364 -21.19 1.94 17.82
N CYS A 365 -19.90 2.27 17.96
CA CYS A 365 -19.44 3.27 18.91
C CYS A 365 -20.14 4.62 18.69
N ASP A 366 -20.17 5.11 17.45
CA ASP A 366 -20.83 6.38 17.13
C ASP A 366 -22.34 6.32 17.36
N ILE A 367 -22.99 5.19 17.04
CA ILE A 367 -24.42 4.99 17.31
C ILE A 367 -24.70 4.99 18.83
N TYR A 368 -23.95 4.23 19.62
CA TYR A 368 -24.12 4.19 21.08
C TYR A 368 -23.86 5.54 21.73
N TYR A 369 -22.88 6.29 21.22
CA TYR A 369 -22.60 7.64 21.69
C TYR A 369 -23.79 8.58 21.43
N THR A 370 -24.34 8.54 20.21
CA THR A 370 -25.46 9.40 19.79
C THR A 370 -26.73 9.16 20.61
N ILE A 371 -27.03 7.92 20.97
CA ILE A 371 -28.19 7.58 21.82
C ILE A 371 -27.94 7.81 23.32
N GLY A 372 -26.75 8.29 23.71
CA GLY A 372 -26.39 8.58 25.10
C GLY A 372 -25.90 7.39 25.92
N HIS A 373 -25.64 6.23 25.30
CA HIS A 373 -25.12 5.05 25.99
C HIS A 373 -23.58 5.06 26.02
N THR A 374 -22.99 5.94 26.83
CA THR A 374 -21.53 6.15 26.91
C THR A 374 -20.73 4.89 27.23
N GLY A 375 -21.20 4.05 28.17
CA GLY A 375 -20.49 2.82 28.54
C GLY A 375 -20.36 1.80 27.39
N ALA A 376 -21.40 1.65 26.57
CA ALA A 376 -21.35 0.79 25.39
C ALA A 376 -20.46 1.43 24.30
N ALA A 377 -20.55 2.75 24.12
CA ALA A 377 -19.68 3.47 23.20
C ALA A 377 -18.20 3.30 23.55
N MET A 378 -17.84 3.42 24.83
CA MET A 378 -16.47 3.23 25.33
C MET A 378 -15.96 1.80 25.05
N ASN A 379 -16.78 0.78 25.33
CA ASN A 379 -16.43 -0.61 25.04
C ASN A 379 -16.15 -0.83 23.55
N MET A 380 -17.02 -0.29 22.68
CA MET A 380 -16.85 -0.39 21.22
C MET A 380 -15.62 0.39 20.73
N ALA A 381 -15.34 1.56 21.30
CA ALA A 381 -14.16 2.35 20.97
C ALA A 381 -12.87 1.60 21.34
N PHE A 382 -12.86 0.93 22.49
CA PHE A 382 -11.73 0.10 22.93
C PHE A 382 -11.52 -1.11 22.00
N GLU A 383 -12.59 -1.84 21.69
CA GLU A 383 -12.54 -2.96 20.76
C GLU A 383 -12.05 -2.53 19.37
N ALA A 384 -12.60 -1.45 18.83
CA ALA A 384 -12.17 -0.88 17.55
C ALA A 384 -10.69 -0.47 17.57
N ASN A 385 -10.23 0.15 18.65
CA ASN A 385 -8.84 0.58 18.78
C ASN A 385 -7.88 -0.62 18.79
N ILE A 386 -8.21 -1.70 19.52
CA ILE A 386 -7.41 -2.94 19.53
C ILE A 386 -7.50 -3.66 18.19
N GLY A 387 -8.68 -3.76 17.60
CA GLY A 387 -8.91 -4.45 16.32
C GLY A 387 -8.32 -3.72 15.11
N SER A 388 -7.96 -2.44 15.27
CA SER A 388 -7.43 -1.61 14.20
C SER A 388 -6.03 -2.07 13.72
N PRO A 389 -5.72 -1.87 12.42
CA PRO A 389 -4.39 -2.14 11.88
C PRO A 389 -3.30 -1.28 12.56
N GLY A 390 -2.58 -1.85 13.54
CA GLY A 390 -1.57 -1.14 14.35
C GLY A 390 -1.93 -0.99 15.84
N HIS A 391 -3.15 -1.40 16.24
CA HIS A 391 -3.69 -1.30 17.60
C HIS A 391 -3.75 0.14 18.16
N ARG A 392 -3.75 1.14 17.26
CA ARG A 392 -3.66 2.57 17.60
C ARG A 392 -4.37 3.40 16.54
N THR A 393 -5.61 3.77 16.83
CA THR A 393 -6.45 4.62 15.99
C THR A 393 -6.64 5.96 16.68
N GLY A 394 -6.16 7.06 16.08
CA GLY A 394 -6.32 8.41 16.64
C GLY A 394 -7.79 8.77 16.90
N ARG A 395 -8.69 8.37 15.99
CA ARG A 395 -10.15 8.60 16.11
C ARG A 395 -10.76 7.92 17.34
N MET A 396 -10.43 6.66 17.60
CA MET A 396 -11.00 5.93 18.74
C MET A 396 -10.43 6.41 20.07
N LEU A 397 -9.15 6.80 20.11
CA LEU A 397 -8.56 7.42 21.29
C LEU A 397 -9.23 8.76 21.63
N GLN A 398 -9.54 9.58 20.62
CA GLN A 398 -10.30 10.80 20.83
C GLN A 398 -11.70 10.49 21.39
N ARG A 399 -12.39 9.50 20.82
CA ARG A 399 -13.73 9.11 21.28
C ARG A 399 -13.73 8.60 22.73
N LEU A 400 -12.71 7.84 23.13
CA LEU A 400 -12.55 7.36 24.52
C LEU A 400 -12.37 8.49 25.55
N ILE A 401 -11.91 9.67 25.12
CA ILE A 401 -11.81 10.86 25.98
C ILE A 401 -13.14 11.63 26.02
N GLU A 402 -13.93 11.55 24.95
CA GLU A 402 -15.24 12.22 24.83
C GLU A 402 -16.37 11.46 25.56
N THR A 403 -16.28 10.12 25.67
CA THR A 403 -17.21 9.24 26.40
C THR A 403 -16.93 9.21 27.89
#